data_AF-A0A7Z9N657-F1
#
_entry.id   AF-A0A7Z9N657-F1
#
_cell.length_a   1.000
_cell.length_b   1.000
_cell.length_c   1.000
_cell.angle_alpha   90.00
_cell.angle_beta   90.00
_cell.angle_gamma   90.00
#
_symmetry.space_group_name_H-M   'P 1'
#
loop_
_entity.id
_entity.type
_entity.pdbx_description
1 polymer ?
#
loop_
_entity_poly.entity_id
_entity_poly.type
_entity_poly.pdbx_seq_one_letter_code
_entity_poly.pdbx_strand_id
1 'polypeptide(L)' 'TTDIELLQTQRMKTSAGFPDWVEELSAIKEQSEGANFDLFYCGPTSLKKSLIPICRKLDIVFHTKNF' A
#
# COMPACT_ATOMS: atom_id res chain seq x y z
N THR A 1 -2.59 -10.32 33.93
CA THR A 1 -2.66 -11.14 32.71
C THR A 1 -3.38 -10.33 31.67
N THR A 2 -2.73 -10.04 30.55
CA THR A 2 -3.40 -9.45 29.39
C THR A 2 -4.02 -10.59 28.61
N ASP A 3 -5.35 -10.64 28.58
CA ASP A 3 -6.09 -11.59 27.74
C ASP A 3 -5.93 -11.18 26.27
N ILE A 4 -5.24 -12.02 25.49
CA ILE A 4 -5.12 -11.88 24.04
C ILE A 4 -6.17 -12.80 23.42
N GLU A 5 -7.27 -12.21 22.96
CA GLU A 5 -8.31 -12.94 22.24
C GLU A 5 -7.93 -13.06 20.76
N LEU A 6 -7.74 -14.30 20.29
CA LEU A 6 -7.31 -14.61 18.94
C LEU A 6 -8.50 -14.51 17.97
N LEU A 7 -8.65 -13.34 17.32
CA LEU A 7 -9.64 -13.11 16.25
C LEU A 7 -9.21 -13.84 14.95
N GLN A 8 -9.17 -15.17 14.97
CA GLN A 8 -8.62 -16.04 13.92
C GLN A 8 -9.49 -16.22 12.68
N THR A 9 -10.60 -15.49 12.54
CA THR A 9 -11.53 -15.69 11.42
C THR A 9 -11.10 -15.02 10.11
N GLN A 10 -10.04 -14.19 10.14
CA GLN A 10 -9.57 -13.48 8.95
C GLN A 10 -8.48 -14.26 8.22
N ARG A 11 -8.69 -14.56 6.93
CA ARG A 11 -7.65 -15.11 6.04
C ARG A 11 -6.53 -14.10 5.73
N MET A 12 -6.69 -12.85 6.16
CA MET A 12 -5.73 -11.77 5.93
C MET A 12 -4.66 -11.79 7.02
N LYS A 13 -3.40 -11.65 6.61
CA LYS A 13 -2.30 -11.46 7.55
C LYS A 13 -2.30 -10.01 8.03
N THR A 14 -2.18 -9.82 9.34
CA THR A 14 -1.96 -8.51 9.93
C THR A 14 -0.46 -8.23 10.03
N SER A 15 -0.05 -7.03 9.66
CA SER A 15 1.33 -6.54 9.82
C SER A 15 1.36 -5.39 10.83
N ALA A 16 2.49 -5.21 11.51
CA ALA A 16 2.71 -4.12 12.47
C ALA A 16 3.83 -3.20 11.97
N GLY A 17 3.70 -1.90 12.27
CA GLY A 17 4.65 -0.87 11.84
C GLY A 17 4.19 -0.09 10.61
N PHE A 18 5.11 0.68 10.03
CA PHE A 18 4.86 1.44 8.81
C PHE A 18 5.18 0.57 7.59
N PRO A 19 4.29 0.47 6.59
CA PRO A 19 4.56 -0.34 5.40
C PRO A 19 5.76 0.17 4.61
N ASP A 20 6.60 -0.73 4.10
CA ASP A 20 7.60 -0.39 3.09
C ASP A 20 6.91 -0.29 1.71
N TRP A 21 6.40 0.90 1.40
CA TRP A 21 5.69 1.14 0.15
C TRP A 21 6.53 0.97 -1.11
N VAL A 22 7.87 0.99 -1.00
CA VAL A 22 8.73 0.73 -2.15
C VAL A 22 8.72 -0.76 -2.45
N GLU A 23 8.92 -1.60 -1.43
CA GLU A 23 8.89 -3.04 -1.56
C GLU A 23 7.51 -3.54 -1.99
N GLU A 24 6.45 -3.12 -1.30
CA GLU A 24 5.08 -3.58 -1.54
C GLU A 24 4.62 -3.28 -2.99
N LEU A 25 4.83 -2.05 -3.48
CA LEU A 25 4.41 -1.66 -4.83
C LEU A 25 5.28 -2.29 -5.92
N SER A 26 6.57 -2.52 -5.65
CA SER A 26 7.46 -3.19 -6.60
C SER A 26 7.08 -4.66 -6.75
N ALA A 27 6.82 -5.35 -5.64
CA ALA A 27 6.40 -6.75 -5.63
C ALA A 27 5.10 -6.98 -6.42
N ILE A 28 4.15 -6.04 -6.34
CA ILE A 28 2.92 -6.08 -7.14
C ILE A 28 3.21 -5.94 -8.64
N LYS A 29 4.10 -5.03 -9.03
CA LYS A 29 4.45 -4.78 -10.44
C LYS A 29 5.18 -5.98 -11.05
N GLU A 30 6.12 -6.58 -10.32
CA GLU A 30 6.87 -7.77 -10.76
C GLU A 30 5.97 -8.96 -11.06
N GLN A 31 4.83 -9.08 -10.37
CA GLN A 31 3.87 -10.16 -10.57
C GLN A 31 2.93 -9.94 -11.77
N SER A 32 2.96 -8.78 -12.43
CA SER A 32 2.07 -8.49 -13.57
C SER A 32 2.79 -7.69 -14.66
N GLU A 33 3.66 -8.39 -15.39
CA GLU A 33 4.43 -7.83 -16.50
C GLU A 33 3.53 -7.19 -17.58
N GLY A 34 3.86 -5.96 -17.99
CA GLY A 34 3.15 -5.23 -19.03
C GLY A 34 1.81 -4.58 -18.60
N ALA A 35 1.41 -4.71 -17.34
CA ALA A 35 0.20 -4.08 -16.83
C ALA A 35 0.42 -2.59 -16.48
N ASN A 36 -0.62 -1.79 -16.71
CA ASN A 36 -0.71 -0.42 -16.19
C ASN A 36 -1.31 -0.45 -14.78
N PHE A 37 -0.80 0.39 -13.89
CA PHE A 37 -1.22 0.44 -12.51
C PHE A 37 -1.71 1.83 -12.12
N ASP A 38 -2.88 1.87 -11.51
CA ASP A 38 -3.48 3.07 -10.92
C ASP A 38 -3.53 2.91 -9.40
N LEU A 39 -2.91 3.84 -8.67
CA LEU A 39 -3.01 3.91 -7.21
C LEU A 39 -4.09 4.92 -6.80
N PHE A 40 -5.11 4.42 -6.10
CA PHE A 40 -6.15 5.22 -5.45
C PHE A 40 -5.81 5.36 -3.98
N TYR A 41 -5.75 6.60 -3.48
CA TYR A 41 -5.32 6.89 -2.12
C TYR A 41 -6.28 7.83 -1.40
N CYS A 42 -6.72 7.43 -0.22
CA CYS A 42 -7.42 8.28 0.74
C CYS A 42 -6.75 8.14 2.12
N GLY A 43 -6.33 9.27 2.69
CA GLY A 43 -5.59 9.25 3.95
C GLY A 43 -4.80 10.55 4.19
N PRO A 44 -3.92 10.55 5.21
CA PRO A 44 -3.19 11.75 5.61
C PRO A 44 -2.25 12.29 4.53
N THR A 45 -2.20 13.62 4.42
CA THR A 45 -1.36 14.32 3.44
C THR A 45 0.13 13.97 3.54
N SER A 46 0.63 13.62 4.73
CA SER A 46 2.02 13.20 4.93
C SER A 46 2.35 11.93 4.13
N LEU A 47 1.51 10.90 4.23
CA LEU A 47 1.67 9.64 3.51
C LEU A 47 1.38 9.83 2.00
N LYS A 48 0.41 10.67 1.63
CA LYS A 48 0.22 11.07 0.22
C LYS A 48 1.52 11.62 -0.39
N LYS A 49 2.19 12.52 0.33
CA LYS A 49 3.45 13.14 -0.13
C LYS A 49 4.59 12.12 -0.26
N SER A 50 4.64 11.09 0.58
CA SER A 50 5.67 10.04 0.46
C SER A 50 5.37 9.02 -0.65
N LEU A 51 4.09 8.75 -0.96
CA LEU A 51 3.68 7.80 -1.99
C LEU A 51 3.88 8.32 -3.42
N ILE A 52 3.61 9.61 -3.66
CA ILE A 52 3.75 10.23 -4.99
C ILE A 52 5.12 9.98 -5.64
N PRO A 53 6.27 10.24 -4.98
CA PRO A 53 7.57 9.99 -5.58
C PRO A 53 7.84 8.50 -5.85
N ILE A 54 7.34 7.60 -4.99
CA ILE A 54 7.47 6.15 -5.18
C ILE A 54 6.70 5.72 -6.43
N CYS A 55 5.45 6.17 -6.56
CA CYS A 55 4.60 5.84 -7.70
C CYS A 55 5.20 6.36 -9.01
N ARG A 56 5.78 7.57 -9.02
CA ARG A 56 6.49 8.11 -10.19
C ARG A 56 7.69 7.25 -10.58
N LYS A 57 8.46 6.75 -9.60
CA LYS A 57 9.62 5.87 -9.87
C LYS A 57 9.20 4.53 -10.47
N LEU A 58 8.04 4.02 -10.07
CA LEU A 58 7.52 2.73 -10.50
C LEU A 58 6.58 2.82 -11.72
N ASP A 59 6.42 4.01 -12.31
CA ASP A 59 5.47 4.26 -13.40
C ASP A 59 4.04 3.84 -13.06
N ILE A 60 3.58 4.26 -11.88
CA ILE A 60 2.23 4.05 -11.35
C ILE A 60 1.49 5.38 -11.36
N VAL A 61 0.29 5.40 -11.94
CA VAL A 61 -0.56 6.58 -12.01
C VAL A 61 -1.17 6.84 -10.64
N PHE A 62 -0.86 7.98 -10.02
CA PHE A 62 -1.37 8.32 -8.70
C PHE A 62 -2.60 9.23 -8.80
N HIS A 63 -3.75 8.74 -8.36
CA HIS A 63 -5.00 9.52 -8.34
C HIS A 63 -5.11 10.34 -7.08
N THR A 64 -5.09 11.66 -7.23
CA THR A 64 -5.14 12.61 -6.11
C THR A 64 -6.54 13.13 -5.80
N LYS A 65 -7.57 12.68 -6.53
CA LYS A 65 -8.96 13.07 -6.32
C LYS A 65 -9.37 12.74 -4.88
N ASN A 66 -10.14 13.64 -4.26
CA ASN A 66 -10.74 13.37 -2.96
C ASN A 66 -11.85 12.34 -3.18
N PHE A 67 -11.68 11.15 -2.62
CA PHE A 67 -12.68 10.07 -2.58
C PHE A 67 -13.47 10.14 -1.28
#